data_AF-A0A9D4G1T0-F1
#
_entry.id   AF-A0A9D4G1T0-F1
#
_cell.length_a   1.000
_cell.length_b   1.000
_cell.length_c   1.000
_cell.angle_alpha   90.00
_cell.angle_beta   90.00
_cell.angle_gamma   90.00
#
_symmetry.space_group_name_H-M   'P 1'
#
loop_
_entity.id
_entity.type
_entity.pdbx_description
1 polymer ?
#
loop_
_entity_poly.entity_id
_entity_poly.type
_entity_poly.pdbx_seq_one_letter_code
_entity_poly.pdbx_strand_id
1 'polypeptide(L)' 'MDGWMDGWMDGWMDGWMDGWMDGWMDGWMDGWMDGWMDGRTDGRTDGRTDGRTDGRTDGWMDEWMDGWMDEWIDG' A
#
# COMPACT_ATOMS: atom_id res chain seq x y z
N MET A 1 48.46 -25.88 15.18
CA MET A 1 47.35 -26.73 14.69
C MET A 1 46.09 -25.86 14.53
N ASP A 2 46.26 -24.56 14.27
CA ASP A 2 45.35 -23.54 14.80
C ASP A 2 44.57 -22.85 13.66
N GLY A 3 45.18 -22.71 12.48
CA GLY A 3 44.52 -22.08 11.33
C GLY A 3 43.33 -22.84 10.73
N TRP A 4 43.13 -24.10 11.08
CA TRP A 4 41.92 -24.86 10.66
C TRP A 4 40.72 -24.55 11.55
N MET A 5 40.93 -24.20 12.83
CA MET A 5 39.86 -23.74 13.72
C MET A 5 39.46 -22.32 13.39
N ASP A 6 40.44 -21.45 13.13
CA ASP A 6 40.19 -20.04 12.81
C ASP A 6 39.39 -19.90 11.50
N GLY A 7 39.78 -20.60 10.43
CA GLY A 7 39.05 -20.53 9.15
C GLY A 7 37.64 -21.15 9.20
N TRP A 8 37.39 -22.09 10.11
CA TRP A 8 36.05 -22.65 10.30
C TRP A 8 35.15 -21.72 11.13
N MET A 9 35.71 -21.02 12.11
CA MET A 9 35.01 -19.99 12.89
C MET A 9 34.64 -18.80 12.00
N ASP A 10 35.60 -18.28 11.23
CA ASP A 10 35.40 -17.12 10.36
C ASP A 10 34.33 -17.40 9.30
N GLY A 11 34.42 -18.53 8.59
CA GLY A 11 33.43 -18.86 7.55
C GLY A 11 32.02 -19.12 8.08
N TRP A 12 31.89 -19.61 9.32
CA TRP A 12 30.59 -19.81 9.95
C TRP A 12 30.00 -18.48 10.45
N MET A 13 30.84 -17.58 10.95
CA MET A 13 30.45 -16.27 11.43
C MET A 13 30.04 -15.36 10.26
N ASP A 14 30.82 -15.34 9.18
CA ASP A 14 30.52 -14.59 7.96
C ASP A 14 29.23 -15.09 7.29
N GLY A 15 29.09 -16.40 7.09
CA GLY A 15 27.90 -16.95 6.42
C GLY A 15 26.61 -16.75 7.23
N TRP A 16 26.70 -16.75 8.56
CA TRP A 16 25.54 -16.49 9.41
C TRP A 16 25.20 -15.00 9.47
N MET A 17 26.22 -14.13 9.48
CA MET A 17 26.06 -12.68 9.52
C MET A 17 25.51 -12.16 8.18
N ASP A 18 26.04 -12.63 7.05
CA ASP A 18 25.56 -12.28 5.70
C ASP A 18 24.13 -12.79 5.49
N GLY A 19 23.86 -14.07 5.77
CA GLY A 19 22.53 -14.65 5.53
C GLY A 19 21.43 -14.02 6.40
N TRP A 20 21.78 -13.61 7.63
CA TRP A 20 20.82 -12.94 8.51
C TRP A 20 20.62 -11.47 8.13
N MET A 21 21.69 -10.78 7.72
CA MET A 21 21.65 -9.39 7.32
C MET A 21 20.91 -9.22 5.98
N ASP A 22 21.19 -10.06 4.98
CA ASP A 22 20.50 -10.06 3.69
C ASP A 22 19.03 -10.43 3.84
N GLY A 23 18.73 -11.54 4.54
CA GLY A 23 17.34 -12.01 4.68
C GLY A 23 16.46 -11.04 5.46
N TRP A 24 17.02 -10.34 6.45
CA TRP A 24 16.27 -9.34 7.22
C TRP A 24 16.12 -8.03 6.45
N MET A 25 17.17 -7.61 5.73
CA MET A 25 17.16 -6.38 4.96
C MET A 25 16.24 -6.48 3.75
N ASP A 26 16.30 -7.58 2.98
CA ASP A 26 15.41 -7.83 1.83
C ASP A 26 13.96 -7.96 2.27
N GLY A 27 13.67 -8.81 3.27
CA GLY A 27 12.30 -9.03 3.73
C GLY A 27 11.64 -7.77 4.32
N TRP A 28 12.44 -6.89 4.94
CA TRP A 28 11.93 -5.63 5.48
C TRP A 28 11.80 -4.55 4.41
N MET A 29 12.73 -4.45 3.45
CA MET A 29 12.63 -3.51 2.34
C MET A 29 11.45 -3.85 1.43
N ASP A 30 11.31 -5.11 1.01
CA ASP A 30 10.24 -5.53 0.11
C ASP A 30 8.87 -5.37 0.76
N GLY A 31 8.70 -5.89 1.98
CA GLY A 31 7.41 -5.82 2.68
C GLY A 31 6.95 -4.39 2.98
N TRP A 32 7.89 -3.49 3.27
CA TRP A 32 7.56 -2.10 3.57
C TRP A 32 7.34 -1.27 2.30
N MET A 33 8.11 -1.53 1.25
CA MET A 33 8.03 -0.82 -0.03
C MET A 33 6.77 -1.22 -0.81
N ASP A 34 6.44 -2.52 -0.86
CA ASP A 34 5.22 -3.03 -1.48
C ASP A 34 3.99 -2.55 -0.72
N GLY A 35 3.95 -2.74 0.61
CA GLY A 35 2.79 -2.34 1.42
C GLY A 35 2.51 -0.83 1.37
N TRP A 36 3.56 -0.01 1.28
CA TRP A 36 3.42 1.44 1.17
C TRP A 36 3.06 1.90 -0.25
N MET A 37 3.61 1.27 -1.29
CA MET A 37 3.23 1.58 -2.68
C MET A 37 1.80 1.16 -3.00
N ASP A 38 1.39 -0.06 -2.62
CA ASP A 38 0.02 -0.55 -2.84
C ASP A 38 -0.98 0.29 -2.06
N GLY A 39 -0.79 0.46 -0.75
CA GLY A 39 -1.74 1.22 0.07
C GLY A 39 -1.91 2.68 -0.37
N ARG A 40 -0.84 3.30 -0.90
CA ARG A 40 -0.90 4.68 -1.41
C ARG A 40 -1.48 4.76 -2.81
N THR A 41 -1.27 3.75 -3.65
CA THR A 41 -1.77 3.73 -5.02
C THR A 41 -3.24 3.34 -5.05
N ASP A 42 -3.64 2.26 -4.38
CA ASP A 42 -5.05 1.87 -4.27
C ASP A 42 -5.87 2.91 -3.52
N GLY A 43 -5.44 3.34 -2.33
CA GLY A 43 -6.21 4.32 -1.55
C GLY A 43 -6.39 5.67 -2.27
N ARG A 44 -5.45 6.05 -3.14
CA ARG A 44 -5.56 7.27 -3.93
C ARG A 44 -6.38 7.07 -5.21
N THR A 45 -6.34 5.89 -5.80
CA THR A 45 -7.05 5.61 -7.05
C THR A 45 -8.51 5.30 -6.78
N ASP A 46 -8.82 4.44 -5.80
CA ASP A 46 -10.19 4.16 -5.37
C ASP A 46 -10.84 5.40 -4.75
N GLY A 47 -10.20 6.04 -3.78
CA GLY A 47 -10.77 7.23 -3.14
C GLY A 47 -11.03 8.40 -4.09
N ARG A 48 -10.29 8.49 -5.20
CA ARG A 48 -10.50 9.51 -6.24
C ARG A 48 -11.53 9.09 -7.29
N THR A 49 -11.68 7.79 -7.56
CA THR A 49 -12.60 7.30 -8.57
C THR A 49 -13.99 7.14 -7.98
N ASP A 50 -14.10 6.55 -6.79
CA ASP A 50 -15.37 6.40 -6.07
C ASP A 50 -15.89 7.77 -5.63
N GLY A 51 -15.07 8.57 -4.92
CA GLY A 51 -15.50 9.89 -4.45
C GLY A 51 -15.89 10.87 -5.56
N ARG A 52 -15.39 10.69 -6.79
CA ARG A 52 -15.75 11.51 -7.96
C ARG A 52 -16.96 10.97 -8.71
N THR A 53 -17.19 9.66 -8.69
CA THR A 53 -18.29 9.03 -9.42
C THR A 53 -19.56 9.06 -8.57
N ASP A 54 -19.44 8.70 -7.28
CA ASP A 54 -20.53 8.76 -6.30
C ASP A 54 -20.94 10.21 -6.07
N GLY A 55 -20.02 11.09 -5.67
CA GLY A 55 -20.34 12.50 -5.41
C GLY A 55 -20.90 13.26 -6.62
N ARG A 56 -20.65 12.81 -7.85
CA ARG A 56 -21.22 13.40 -9.07
C ARG A 56 -22.56 12.78 -9.45
N THR A 57 -22.77 11.50 -9.19
CA THR A 57 -24.02 10.81 -9.51
C THR A 57 -25.08 11.13 -8.46
N ASP A 58 -24.69 11.09 -7.19
CA ASP A 58 -25.54 11.38 -6.03
C ASP A 58 -25.93 12.86 -6.03
N GLY A 59 -24.95 13.78 -6.15
CA GLY A 59 -25.24 15.21 -6.18
C GLY A 59 -26.11 15.65 -7.37
N TRP A 60 -25.95 15.01 -8.54
CA TRP A 60 -26.79 15.29 -9.70
C TRP A 60 -28.20 14.71 -9.55
N MET A 61 -28.34 13.51 -8.96
CA MET A 61 -29.65 12.92 -8.68
C MET A 61 -30.40 13.73 -7.62
N ASP A 62 -29.72 14.16 -6.55
CA ASP A 62 -30.31 14.96 -5.48
C ASP A 62 -30.79 16.31 -6.01
N GLU A 63 -29.93 17.08 -6.68
CA GLU A 63 -30.30 18.40 -7.22
C GLU A 63 -31.37 18.32 -8.31
N TRP A 64 -31.34 17.28 -9.15
CA TRP A 64 -32.33 17.09 -10.20
C TRP A 64 -33.67 16.61 -9.64
N MET A 65 -33.67 15.70 -8.65
CA MET A 65 -34.90 15.27 -7.98
C MET A 65 -35.53 16.42 -7.21
N ASP A 66 -34.74 17.16 -6.43
CA ASP A 66 -35.23 18.25 -5.60
C ASP A 66 -35.81 19.37 -6.47
N GLY A 67 -35.08 19.82 -7.49
CA GLY A 67 -35.55 20.86 -8.39
C GLY A 67 -36.77 20.45 -9.24
N TRP A 68 -36.83 19.18 -9.67
CA TRP A 68 -37.97 18.68 -10.43
C TRP A 68 -39.21 18.43 -9.56
N MET A 69 -39.03 17.94 -8.33
CA MET A 69 -40.14 17.75 -7.38
C MET A 69 -40.72 19.08 -6.92
N ASP A 70 -39.87 20.07 -6.61
CA ASP A 70 -40.32 21.40 -6.18
C ASP A 70 -41.17 22.06 -7.28
N GLU A 71 -40.76 21.96 -8.55
CA GLU A 71 -41.50 22.55 -9.67
C GLU A 71 -42.81 21.81 -10.02
N TRP A 72 -42.89 20.49 -9.75
CA TRP A 72 -44.10 19.68 -9.98
C TRP A 72 -45.11 19.72 -8.83
N ILE A 73 -44.66 19.96 -7.61
CA ILE A 73 -45.50 19.96 -6.40
C ILE A 73 -45.99 21.37 -6.07
N ASP A 74 -45.19 22.42 -6.34
CA ASP A 74 -45.55 23.81 -6.05
C ASP A 74 -46.15 24.59 -7.25
N GLY A 75 -46.29 23.95 -8.42
CA GLY A 75 -46.95 24.49 -9.63
C GLY A 75 -48.41 24.04 -9.80
#